data_AF-A0A356AXX9-F1
#
_entry.id   AF-A0A356AXX9-F1
#
_cell.length_a   1.000
_cell.length_b   1.000
_cell.length_c   1.000
_cell.angle_alpha   90.00
_cell.angle_beta   90.00
_cell.angle_gamma   90.00
#
_symmetry.space_group_name_H-M   'P 1'
#
loop_
_entity.id
_entity.type
_entity.pdbx_description
1 polymer ?
#
loop_
_entity_poly.entity_id
_entity_poly.type
_entity_poly.pdbx_seq_one_letter_code
_entity_poly.pdbx_strand_id
1 'polypeptide(L)'
;MKYYAVIDTNVLVSALLKWESIPGAVAIESLVGKITPILNDEILAEYRDVLSRPKFVPDPKDIVFYQVVMEVRKTNDAYLVTGNLRHFPVKTFVVTPREMMEIIRTNET
;
A
#
# COMPACT_ATOMS: atom_id res chain seq x y z
N MET A 1 13.34 -10.36 6.56
CA MET A 1 13.46 -9.94 5.14
C MET A 1 12.89 -8.52 4.99
N LYS A 2 13.35 -7.70 4.02
CA LYS A 2 12.77 -6.38 3.75
C LYS A 2 11.89 -6.45 2.51
N TYR A 3 10.73 -5.80 2.55
CA TYR A 3 9.75 -5.78 1.46
C TYR A 3 9.63 -4.36 0.92
N TYR A 4 9.54 -4.21 -0.40
CA TYR A 4 9.23 -2.91 -1.01
C TYR A 4 7.74 -2.88 -1.34
N ALA A 5 7.04 -1.83 -0.95
CA ALA A 5 5.60 -1.74 -1.22
C ALA A 5 5.15 -0.32 -1.54
N VAL A 6 4.31 -0.18 -2.56
CA VAL A 6 3.43 0.98 -2.70
C VAL A 6 2.19 0.71 -1.86
N ILE A 7 1.90 1.62 -0.94
CA ILE A 7 0.75 1.52 -0.04
C ILE A 7 -0.32 2.46 -0.57
N ASP A 8 -1.47 1.91 -0.97
CA ASP A 8 -2.63 2.70 -1.38
C ASP A 8 -3.08 3.61 -0.24
N THR A 9 -3.48 4.84 -0.57
CA THR A 9 -3.98 5.84 0.39
C THR A 9 -5.10 5.27 1.27
N ASN A 10 -5.98 4.42 0.73
CA ASN A 10 -7.08 3.82 1.48
C ASN A 10 -6.60 2.92 2.62
N VAL A 11 -5.44 2.27 2.45
CA VAL A 11 -4.83 1.44 3.50
C VAL A 11 -4.34 2.35 4.63
N LEU A 12 -3.65 3.45 4.30
CA LEU A 12 -3.20 4.41 5.30
C LEU A 12 -4.37 5.10 6.02
N VAL A 13 -5.40 5.54 5.29
CA VAL A 13 -6.61 6.14 5.88
C VAL A 13 -7.30 5.13 6.79
N SER A 14 -7.44 3.87 6.38
CA SER A 14 -8.03 2.81 7.22
C SER A 14 -7.20 2.56 8.48
N ALA A 15 -5.87 2.63 8.39
CA ALA A 15 -4.97 2.52 9.54
C ALA A 15 -5.16 3.70 10.51
N LEU A 16 -5.28 4.93 10.01
CA LEU A 16 -5.52 6.12 10.83
C LEU A 16 -6.88 6.09 11.53
N LEU A 17 -7.92 5.54 10.88
CA LEU A 17 -9.24 5.38 11.49
C LEU A 17 -9.27 4.27 12.54
N LYS A 18 -8.53 3.18 12.33
CA LYS A 18 -8.45 2.04 13.25
C LYS A 18 -7.05 1.44 13.26
N TRP A 19 -6.23 1.89 14.20
CA TRP A 19 -4.83 1.47 14.30
C TRP A 19 -4.65 -0.03 14.60
N GLU A 20 -5.56 -0.65 15.36
CA GLU A 20 -5.50 -2.09 15.67
C GLU A 20 -5.99 -3.00 14.52
N SER A 21 -6.24 -2.43 13.34
CA SER A 21 -6.70 -3.16 12.16
C SER A 21 -5.55 -3.78 11.36
N ILE A 22 -5.88 -4.62 10.37
CA ILE A 22 -4.87 -5.17 9.45
C ILE A 22 -4.14 -4.07 8.66
N PRO A 23 -4.81 -3.03 8.12
CA PRO A 23 -4.11 -1.84 7.61
C PRO A 23 -3.16 -1.18 8.62
N GLY A 24 -3.56 -1.10 9.89
CA GLY A 24 -2.69 -0.59 10.96
C GLY A 24 -1.44 -1.44 11.16
N ALA A 25 -1.56 -2.77 11.07
CA ALA A 25 -0.41 -3.66 11.07
C ALA A 25 0.55 -3.40 9.89
N VAL A 26 0.03 -3.15 8.68
CA VAL A 26 0.86 -2.74 7.52
C VAL A 26 1.60 -1.43 7.79
N ALA A 27 0.93 -0.45 8.41
CA ALA A 27 1.55 0.81 8.80
C ALA A 27 2.67 0.60 9.85
N ILE A 28 2.42 -0.24 10.87
CA ILE A 28 3.43 -0.61 11.88
C ILE A 28 4.65 -1.27 11.21
N GLU A 29 4.43 -2.26 10.34
CA GLU A 29 5.53 -2.96 9.66
C GLU A 29 6.34 -2.02 8.75
N SER A 30 5.71 -0.95 8.26
CA SER A 30 6.40 0.12 7.54
C SER A 30 7.26 0.98 8.46
N LEU A 31 6.72 1.37 9.63
CA LEU A 31 7.43 2.20 10.62
C LEU A 31 8.63 1.48 11.24
N VAL A 32 8.53 0.17 11.46
CA VAL A 32 9.64 -0.65 11.99
C VAL A 32 10.64 -1.09 10.90
N GLY A 33 10.37 -0.74 9.63
CA GLY A 33 11.28 -0.94 8.52
C GLY A 33 11.29 -2.35 7.92
N LYS A 34 10.30 -3.21 8.22
CA LYS A 34 10.09 -4.47 7.48
C LYS A 34 9.51 -4.19 6.10
N ILE A 35 8.58 -3.26 6.00
CA ILE A 35 8.09 -2.71 4.73
C ILE A 35 8.80 -1.38 4.48
N THR A 36 9.45 -1.27 3.33
CA THR A 36 10.00 -0.02 2.80
C THR A 36 8.94 0.59 1.88
N PRO A 37 8.26 1.68 2.29
CA PRO A 37 7.26 2.32 1.45
C PRO A 37 7.93 2.97 0.24
N ILE A 38 7.40 2.69 -0.95
CA ILE A 38 7.79 3.32 -2.21
C ILE A 38 6.88 4.53 -2.41
N LEU A 39 7.49 5.71 -2.56
CA LEU A 39 6.81 6.98 -2.76
C LEU A 39 7.43 7.70 -3.95
N ASN A 40 6.60 8.37 -4.76
CA ASN A 40 7.03 9.35 -5.74
C ASN A 40 6.17 10.62 -5.59
N ASP A 41 6.47 11.66 -6.36
CA ASP A 41 5.74 12.93 -6.28
C ASP A 41 4.25 12.79 -6.59
N GLU A 42 3.87 11.88 -7.48
CA GLU A 42 2.47 11.64 -7.85
C GLU A 42 1.69 10.96 -6.71
N ILE A 43 2.27 9.96 -6.04
CA ILE A 43 1.69 9.32 -4.85
C ILE A 43 1.57 10.33 -3.71
N LEU A 44 2.61 11.16 -3.49
CA LEU A 44 2.57 12.19 -2.46
C LEU A 44 1.51 13.27 -2.76
N ALA A 45 1.32 13.62 -4.03
CA ALA A 45 0.25 14.52 -4.46
C ALA A 45 -1.13 13.94 -4.17
N GLU A 46 -1.33 12.64 -4.44
CA GLU A 46 -2.57 11.96 -4.10
C GLU A 46 -2.82 11.94 -2.59
N TYR A 47 -1.81 11.62 -1.78
CA TYR A 47 -1.94 11.63 -0.32
C TYR A 47 -2.38 13.01 0.18
N ARG A 48 -1.76 14.08 -0.31
CA ARG A 48 -2.14 15.46 0.05
C ARG A 48 -3.57 15.77 -0.37
N ASP A 49 -3.95 15.40 -1.59
CA ASP A 49 -5.30 15.62 -2.10
C ASP A 49 -6.34 14.91 -1.23
N VAL A 50 -6.19 13.60 -1.01
CA VAL A 50 -7.11 12.79 -0.20
C VAL A 50 -7.22 13.30 1.23
N LEU A 51 -6.09 13.61 1.88
CA LEU A 51 -6.06 14.09 3.26
C LEU A 51 -6.60 15.52 3.43
N SER A 52 -6.61 16.33 2.36
CA SER A 52 -7.10 17.72 2.41
C SER A 52 -8.61 17.86 2.21
N ARG A 53 -9.30 16.78 1.81
CA ARG A 53 -10.74 16.83 1.51
C ARG A 53 -11.55 17.03 2.81
N PRO A 54 -12.59 17.90 2.80
CA PRO A 54 -13.47 18.08 3.97
C PRO A 54 -14.22 16.80 4.39
N LYS A 55 -14.37 15.86 3.46
CA LYS A 55 -14.89 14.51 3.71
C LYS A 55 -13.98 13.50 3.02
N PHE A 56 -13.55 12.49 3.77
CA PHE A 56 -12.80 11.36 3.24
C PHE A 56 -13.72 10.51 2.36
N VAL A 57 -13.64 10.72 1.05
CA VAL A 57 -14.29 9.89 0.05
C VAL A 57 -13.20 9.17 -0.74
N PRO A 58 -13.17 7.83 -0.74
CA PRO A 58 -12.25 7.06 -1.59
C PRO A 58 -12.43 7.47 -3.06
N ASP A 59 -11.34 7.82 -3.74
CA ASP A 59 -11.36 8.26 -5.14
C ASP A 59 -10.51 7.30 -5.99
N PRO A 60 -11.01 6.76 -7.11
CA PRO A 60 -10.34 5.73 -7.89
C PRO A 60 -9.22 6.24 -8.81
N LYS A 61 -8.28 7.07 -8.33
CA LYS A 61 -7.04 7.37 -9.08
C LYS A 61 -6.00 6.24 -8.95
N ASP A 62 -6.44 5.00 -9.10
CA ASP A 62 -5.65 3.80 -8.86
C ASP A 62 -4.48 3.59 -9.85
N ILE A 63 -4.50 4.27 -11.00
CA ILE A 63 -3.51 4.10 -12.08
C ILE A 63 -2.10 4.46 -11.62
N VAL A 64 -1.94 5.52 -10.80
CA VAL A 64 -0.63 6.00 -10.37
C VAL A 64 0.12 4.96 -9.54
N PHE A 65 -0.58 4.32 -8.58
CA PHE A 65 0.03 3.31 -7.73
C PHE A 65 0.52 2.11 -8.53
N TYR A 66 -0.28 1.66 -9.48
CA TYR A 66 0.09 0.53 -10.33
C TYR A 66 1.31 0.85 -11.18
N GLN A 67 1.37 2.04 -11.79
CA GLN A 67 2.52 2.48 -12.59
C GLN A 67 3.82 2.51 -11.78
N VAL A 68 3.77 3.07 -10.57
CA VAL A 68 4.94 3.12 -9.68
C VAL A 68 5.41 1.72 -9.31
N VAL A 69 4.49 0.81 -8.97
CA VAL A 69 4.85 -0.59 -8.68
C VAL A 69 5.50 -1.24 -9.89
N MET A 70 4.94 -1.07 -11.08
CA MET A 70 5.51 -1.65 -12.29
C MET A 70 6.91 -1.11 -12.61
N GLU A 71 7.16 0.17 -12.34
CA GLU A 71 8.48 0.78 -12.52
C GLU A 71 9.51 0.16 -11.57
N VAL A 72 9.21 0.11 -10.26
CA VAL A 72 10.13 -0.46 -9.26
C VAL A 72 10.35 -1.95 -9.51
N ARG A 73 9.33 -2.66 -10.00
CA ARG A 73 9.43 -4.09 -10.37
C ARG A 73 10.42 -4.40 -11.49
N LYS A 74 10.95 -3.39 -12.19
CA LYS A 74 12.07 -3.58 -13.13
C LYS A 74 13.39 -3.90 -12.42
N THR A 75 13.55 -3.49 -11.16
CA THR A 75 14.81 -3.63 -10.40
C THR A 75 14.64 -4.34 -9.06
N ASN A 76 13.44 -4.36 -8.48
CA ASN A 76 13.17 -4.89 -7.15
C ASN A 76 11.80 -5.59 -7.07
N ASP A 77 11.68 -6.67 -6.31
CA ASP A 77 10.36 -7.20 -6.00
C ASP A 77 9.57 -6.24 -5.11
N ALA A 78 8.54 -5.63 -5.69
CA ALA A 78 7.66 -4.68 -5.04
C ALA A 78 6.20 -5.13 -5.08
N TYR A 79 5.47 -4.82 -4.01
CA TYR A 79 4.05 -5.10 -3.84
C TYR A 79 3.21 -3.83 -3.98
N LEU A 80 2.00 -3.98 -4.48
CA LEU A 80 0.92 -3.01 -4.30
C LEU A 80 0.03 -3.50 -3.16
N VAL A 81 -0.04 -2.75 -2.07
CA VAL A 81 -0.95 -3.07 -0.95
C VAL A 81 -2.18 -2.19 -1.06
N THR A 82 -3.34 -2.77 -1.35
CA THR A 82 -4.60 -2.04 -1.62
C THR A 82 -5.82 -2.72 -1.01
N GLY A 83 -6.81 -1.93 -0.60
CA GLY A 83 -8.14 -2.42 -0.24
C GLY A 83 -9.09 -2.60 -1.45
N ASN A 84 -8.69 -2.15 -2.64
CA ASN A 84 -9.54 -2.01 -3.83
C ASN A 84 -9.10 -2.95 -4.97
N LEU A 85 -8.87 -4.24 -4.68
CA LEU A 85 -8.37 -5.20 -5.67
C LEU A 85 -9.13 -5.19 -7.01
N ARG A 86 -10.44 -4.93 -7.00
CA ARG A 86 -11.28 -4.86 -8.20
C ARG A 86 -10.88 -3.78 -9.23
N HIS A 87 -10.07 -2.79 -8.84
CA HIS A 87 -9.59 -1.74 -9.74
C HIS A 87 -8.26 -2.10 -10.42
N PHE A 88 -7.65 -3.24 -10.06
CA PHE A 88 -6.34 -3.64 -10.52
C PHE A 88 -6.38 -5.00 -11.25
N PRO A 89 -5.43 -5.27 -12.16
CA PRO A 89 -5.29 -6.59 -12.74
C PRO A 89 -4.93 -7.62 -11.66
N VAL A 90 -5.47 -8.82 -11.77
CA VAL A 90 -5.14 -9.93 -10.88
C VAL A 90 -3.67 -10.33 -11.12
N LYS A 91 -2.80 -9.99 -10.17
CA LYS A 91 -1.35 -10.25 -10.18
C LYS A 91 -0.90 -10.64 -8.78
N THR A 92 0.10 -11.51 -8.68
CA THR A 92 0.64 -12.01 -7.40
C THR A 92 1.24 -10.92 -6.49
N PHE A 93 1.58 -9.77 -7.07
CA PHE A 93 2.14 -8.62 -6.34
C PHE A 93 1.09 -7.54 -6.04
N VAL A 94 -0.17 -7.72 -6.43
CA VAL A 94 -1.28 -6.85 -6.04
C VAL A 94 -2.06 -7.57 -4.95
N VAL A 95 -1.92 -7.07 -3.71
CA VAL A 95 -2.33 -7.78 -2.51
C VAL A 95 -3.16 -6.89 -1.59
N THR A 96 -4.05 -7.51 -0.83
CA THR A 96 -4.72 -6.89 0.30
C THR A 96 -3.76 -6.67 1.46
N PRO A 97 -4.11 -5.81 2.43
CA PRO A 97 -3.39 -5.72 3.69
C PRO A 97 -3.22 -7.08 4.40
N ARG A 98 -4.22 -7.97 4.30
CA ARG A 98 -4.17 -9.29 4.95
C ARG A 98 -3.14 -10.19 4.27
N GLU A 99 -3.20 -10.30 2.95
CA GLU A 99 -2.25 -11.09 2.17
C GLU A 99 -0.82 -10.58 2.36
N MET A 100 -0.62 -9.25 2.44
CA MET A 100 0.70 -8.70 2.75
C MET A 100 1.23 -9.19 4.12
N MET A 101 0.38 -9.19 5.15
CA MET A 101 0.77 -9.68 6.48
C MET A 101 1.04 -11.18 6.50
N GLU A 102 0.30 -11.96 5.71
CA GLU A 102 0.53 -13.42 5.56
C GLU A 102 1.86 -13.70 4.85
N ILE A 103 2.21 -12.94 3.81
CA ILE A 103 3.50 -13.01 3.11
C ILE A 103 4.67 -12.70 4.06
N ILE A 104 4.52 -11.68 4.92
CA ILE A 104 5.54 -11.35 5.93
C ILE A 104 5.73 -12.51 6.89
N ARG A 105 4.65 -13.03 7.49
CA ARG A 105 4.69 -14.12 8.48
C ARG A 105 5.23 -15.43 7.91
N THR A 106 4.86 -15.78 6.69
CA THR A 106 5.26 -17.05 6.05
C THR A 106 6.77 -17.10 5.83
N ASN A 107 7.40 -15.95 5.53
CA ASN A 107 8.84 -15.84 5.31
C ASN A 107 9.64 -15.58 6.60
N GLU A 108 8.98 -15.56 7.76
CA GLU A 108 9.63 -15.53 9.09
C GLU A 108 9.86 -16.95 9.65
N THR A 109 9.33 -18.00 9.00
CA THR A 109 9.45 -19.42 9.40
C THR A 109 10.44 -20.15 8.51
#